data_AF-A0AAD8EDL3-F1
#
_entry.id   AF-A0AAD8EDL3-F1
#
_cell.length_a   1.000
_cell.length_b   1.000
_cell.length_c   1.000
_cell.angle_alpha   90.00
_cell.angle_beta   90.00
_cell.angle_gamma   90.00
#
_symmetry.space_group_name_H-M   'P 1'
#
loop_
_entity.id
_entity.type
_entity.pdbx_description
1 polymer ?
#
loop_
_entity_poly.entity_id
_entity_poly.type
_entity_poly.pdbx_seq_one_letter_code
_entity_poly.pdbx_strand_id
1 'polypeptide(L)'
;MNFEVLMHCLIPKTGIVLAVFKKDDSDKWSDVYKKSILATDYTSYALTLSCKQKFDEKTKEFTRHAVPEIWSRNLTLSQDVMDTLVNVVSGYDIDPSTIQKIDHTNCK
;
A
#
# COMPACT_ATOMS: atom_id res chain seq x y z
N MET A 1 -4.24 15.24 28.70
CA MET A 1 -5.17 14.88 27.61
C MET A 1 -4.80 13.48 27.18
N ASN A 2 -5.61 12.49 27.56
CA ASN A 2 -5.43 11.10 27.13
C ASN A 2 -5.96 10.99 25.70
N PHE A 3 -5.07 10.73 24.74
CA PHE A 3 -5.49 10.32 23.40
C PHE A 3 -5.53 8.79 23.36
N GLU A 4 -6.73 8.23 23.49
CA GLU A 4 -7.00 6.86 23.08
C GLU A 4 -6.82 6.79 21.55
N VAL A 5 -5.74 6.17 21.10
CA VAL A 5 -5.55 5.85 19.68
C VAL A 5 -6.41 4.62 19.40
N LEU A 6 -7.65 4.84 18.97
CA LEU A 6 -8.56 3.79 18.55
C LEU A 6 -8.14 3.30 17.16
N MET A 7 -7.14 2.42 17.13
CA MET A 7 -6.45 1.94 15.93
C MET A 7 -7.22 0.79 15.28
N HIS A 8 -8.35 1.06 14.63
CA HIS A 8 -9.06 0.08 13.79
C HIS A 8 -8.59 0.11 12.33
N CYS A 9 -7.41 -0.44 12.07
CA CYS A 9 -7.02 -0.99 10.77
C CYS A 9 -6.62 -2.46 10.99
N LEU A 10 -7.60 -3.27 11.40
CA LEU A 10 -7.43 -4.70 11.56
C LEU A 10 -7.62 -5.33 10.18
N ILE A 11 -6.52 -5.56 9.46
CA ILE A 11 -6.51 -6.45 8.30
C ILE A 11 -6.38 -7.88 8.88
N PRO A 12 -7.43 -8.72 8.85
CA PRO A 12 -7.50 -9.85 9.78
C PRO A 12 -6.54 -11.02 9.52
N LYS A 13 -5.65 -10.98 8.52
CA LYS A 13 -4.86 -12.16 8.09
C LYS A 13 -3.49 -11.83 7.48
N THR A 14 -2.78 -10.84 7.99
CA THR A 14 -1.52 -10.42 7.35
C THR A 14 -0.40 -10.13 8.34
N GLY A 15 0.81 -10.60 8.01
CA GLY A 15 2.03 -10.12 8.67
C GLY A 15 2.09 -8.61 8.56
N ILE A 16 2.16 -7.93 9.70
CA ILE A 16 2.25 -6.47 9.76
C ILE A 16 3.72 -6.12 9.58
N VAL A 17 4.04 -5.46 8.47
CA VAL A 17 5.35 -4.85 8.23
C VAL A 17 5.19 -3.34 8.39
N LEU A 18 6.10 -2.69 9.12
CA LEU A 18 6.15 -1.23 9.15
C LEU A 18 7.04 -0.76 8.00
N ALA A 19 6.48 0.02 7.07
CA ALA A 19 7.25 0.69 6.03
C ALA A 19 7.55 2.12 6.46
N VAL A 20 8.80 2.54 6.31
CA VAL A 20 9.28 3.90 6.64
C VAL A 20 10.14 4.41 5.50
N PHE A 21 10.06 5.71 5.23
CA PHE A 21 10.82 6.35 4.17
C PHE A 21 11.86 7.28 4.78
N LYS A 22 13.13 7.14 4.36
CA LYS A 22 14.17 8.12 4.69
C LYS A 22 14.02 9.27 3.71
N LYS A 23 13.98 10.50 4.23
CA LYS A 23 13.92 11.69 3.38
C LYS A 23 15.31 11.98 2.84
N ASP A 24 15.43 12.15 1.52
CA ASP A 24 16.71 12.48 0.87
C ASP A 24 17.36 13.69 1.55
N ASP A 25 18.66 13.58 1.79
CA ASP A 25 19.51 14.56 2.47
C ASP A 25 19.19 14.84 3.96
N SER A 26 18.58 13.89 4.68
CA SER A 26 18.44 14.00 6.14
C SER A 26 18.48 12.64 6.86
N ASP A 27 18.87 12.63 8.14
CA ASP A 27 18.70 11.45 9.01
C ASP A 27 17.28 11.32 9.60
N LYS A 28 16.32 11.99 8.98
CA LYS A 28 14.92 11.95 9.40
C LYS A 28 14.15 10.91 8.61
N TRP A 29 13.41 10.10 9.34
CA TRP A 29 12.46 9.13 8.81
C TRP A 29 11.06 9.74 8.82
N SER A 30 10.28 9.51 7.77
CA SER A 30 8.88 9.92 7.68
C SER A 30 8.00 8.78 7.20
N ASP A 31 6.69 9.01 7.32
CA ASP A 31 5.65 8.21 6.71
C ASP A 31 5.68 6.73 7.13
N VAL A 32 5.43 6.47 8.42
CA VAL A 32 5.25 5.12 8.94
C VAL A 32 3.91 4.55 8.47
N TYR A 33 3.95 3.51 7.65
CA TYR A 33 2.76 2.77 7.21
C TYR A 33 2.73 1.39 7.83
N LYS A 34 1.51 0.91 8.13
CA LYS A 34 1.28 -0.52 8.28
C LYS A 34 1.08 -1.10 6.88
N LYS A 35 1.92 -2.07 6.52
CA LYS A 35 1.89 -2.79 5.25
C LYS A 35 1.49 -4.24 5.48
N SER A 36 0.69 -4.78 4.57
CA SER A 36 0.13 -6.13 4.60
C SER A 36 0.26 -6.77 3.22
N ILE A 37 0.56 -8.05 3.15
CA ILE A 37 0.62 -8.82 1.89
C ILE A 37 -0.75 -9.42 1.63
N LEU A 38 -1.51 -8.86 0.68
CA LEU A 38 -2.88 -9.31 0.42
C LEU A 38 -2.93 -10.60 -0.41
N ALA A 39 -1.98 -10.76 -1.34
CA ALA A 39 -1.84 -11.95 -2.17
C ALA A 39 -0.38 -12.10 -2.61
N THR A 40 0.14 -13.32 -2.66
CA THR A 40 1.47 -13.60 -3.20
C THR A 40 1.55 -15.08 -3.53
N ASP A 41 2.28 -15.41 -4.59
CA ASP A 41 2.71 -16.78 -4.89
C ASP A 41 4.16 -17.05 -4.46
N TYR A 42 4.78 -16.09 -3.76
CA TYR A 42 6.16 -16.05 -3.29
C TYR A 42 7.25 -16.14 -4.38
N THR A 43 6.87 -16.39 -5.63
CA THR A 43 7.76 -16.78 -6.71
C THR A 43 7.72 -15.81 -7.87
N SER A 44 6.57 -15.21 -8.20
CA SER A 44 6.43 -14.28 -9.32
C SER A 44 5.84 -12.93 -8.93
N TYR A 45 4.91 -12.86 -7.96
CA TYR A 45 4.26 -11.61 -7.58
C TYR A 45 3.98 -11.45 -6.09
N ALA A 46 3.75 -10.21 -5.68
CA ALA A 46 3.12 -9.87 -4.42
C ALA A 46 2.23 -8.64 -4.58
N LEU A 47 0.99 -8.72 -4.11
CA LEU A 47 0.12 -7.58 -3.87
C LEU A 47 0.25 -7.19 -2.41
N THR A 48 0.59 -5.93 -2.17
CA THR A 48 0.70 -5.37 -0.83
C THR A 48 -0.23 -4.18 -0.68
N LEU A 49 -0.68 -3.94 0.54
CA LEU A 49 -1.50 -2.79 0.90
C LEU A 49 -0.86 -2.08 2.09
N SER A 50 -0.48 -0.84 1.88
CA SER A 50 -0.06 0.07 2.93
C SER A 50 -1.22 0.95 3.35
N CYS A 51 -1.41 1.18 4.65
CA CYS A 51 -2.46 2.03 5.16
C CYS A 51 -1.96 2.91 6.31
N LYS A 52 -2.35 4.19 6.28
CA LYS A 52 -2.21 5.13 7.41
C LYS A 52 -3.42 6.03 7.51
N GLN A 53 -3.62 6.61 8.69
CA GLN A 53 -4.51 7.75 8.83
C GLN A 53 -3.75 9.03 8.45
N LYS A 54 -4.41 9.90 7.69
CA LYS A 54 -3.89 11.21 7.32
C LYS A 54 -4.87 12.26 7.81
N PHE A 55 -4.40 13.18 8.64
CA PHE A 55 -5.18 14.33 9.04
C PHE A 55 -5.31 15.30 7.85
N ASP A 56 -6.52 15.66 7.49
CA ASP A 56 -6.81 16.69 6.50
C ASP A 56 -7.02 18.02 7.22
N GLU A 57 -6.12 18.98 6.98
CA GLU A 57 -6.16 20.30 7.63
C GLU A 57 -7.37 21.15 7.23
N LYS A 58 -7.95 20.92 6.04
CA LYS A 58 -9.09 21.70 5.53
C LYS A 58 -10.40 21.20 6.13
N THR A 59 -10.58 19.89 6.19
CA THR A 59 -11.82 19.29 6.73
C THR A 59 -11.73 19.04 8.23
N LYS A 60 -10.53 19.06 8.83
CA LYS A 60 -10.25 18.70 10.23
C LYS A 60 -10.63 17.26 10.57
N GLU A 61 -10.58 16.37 9.58
CA GLU A 61 -10.92 14.96 9.72
C GLU A 61 -9.71 14.05 9.46
N PHE A 62 -9.75 12.85 10.04
CA PHE A 62 -8.82 11.79 9.67
C PHE A 62 -9.37 11.03 8.45
N THR A 63 -8.59 11.04 7.38
CA THR A 63 -8.88 10.26 6.17
C THR A 63 -8.01 9.01 6.14
N ARG A 64 -8.53 7.95 5.53
CA ARG A 64 -7.76 6.73 5.24
C ARG A 64 -6.90 6.98 4.01
N HIS A 65 -5.60 6.84 4.15
CA HIS A 65 -4.69 6.80 3.00
C HIS A 65 -4.23 5.35 2.79
N ALA A 66 -4.79 4.72 1.77
CA ALA A 66 -4.51 3.36 1.36
C ALA A 66 -3.70 3.36 0.06
N VAL A 67 -2.62 2.59 0.01
CA VAL A 67 -1.71 2.52 -1.13
C VAL A 67 -1.51 1.04 -1.49
N PRO A 68 -2.22 0.53 -2.50
CA PRO A 68 -1.96 -0.81 -3.03
C PRO A 68 -0.73 -0.78 -3.93
N GLU A 69 0.09 -1.82 -3.87
CA GLU A 69 1.27 -1.96 -4.73
C GLU A 69 1.34 -3.41 -5.22
N ILE A 70 1.44 -3.59 -6.54
CA ILE A 70 1.67 -4.89 -7.19
C ILE A 70 3.16 -4.96 -7.54
N TRP A 71 3.83 -5.94 -6.96
CA TRP A 71 5.24 -6.23 -7.13
C TRP A 71 5.37 -7.47 -8.00
N SER A 72 6.29 -7.45 -8.97
CA SER A 72 6.58 -8.56 -9.86
C SER A 72 8.07 -8.81 -9.90
N ARG A 73 8.47 -10.09 -9.98
CA ARG A 73 9.87 -10.45 -10.26
C ARG A 73 10.26 -10.23 -11.73
N ASN A 74 9.27 -10.16 -12.61
CA ASN A 74 9.43 -9.92 -14.05
C ASN A 74 8.88 -8.55 -14.45
N LEU A 75 9.35 -7.99 -15.57
CA LEU A 75 8.85 -6.71 -16.11
C LEU A 75 7.35 -6.75 -16.48
N THR A 76 6.81 -7.95 -16.68
CA THR A 76 5.41 -8.17 -17.03
C THR A 76 4.80 -9.27 -16.17
N LEU A 77 3.51 -9.11 -15.87
CA LEU A 77 2.63 -10.14 -15.36
C LEU A 77 1.63 -10.50 -16.46
N SER A 78 1.10 -11.72 -16.43
CA SER A 78 0.00 -12.08 -17.34
C SER A 78 -1.26 -11.28 -17.00
N GLN A 79 -2.12 -11.08 -18.00
CA GLN A 79 -3.37 -10.33 -17.81
C GLN A 79 -4.27 -10.99 -16.75
N ASP A 80 -4.39 -12.31 -16.76
CA ASP A 80 -5.20 -13.05 -15.78
C ASP A 80 -4.73 -12.83 -14.32
N VAL A 81 -3.42 -12.77 -14.10
CA VAL A 81 -2.85 -12.47 -12.78
C VAL A 81 -3.18 -11.02 -12.41
N MET A 82 -2.99 -10.07 -13.33
CA MET A 82 -3.33 -8.67 -13.09
C MET A 82 -4.80 -8.48 -12.75
N ASP A 83 -5.72 -9.10 -13.48
CA ASP A 83 -7.17 -9.02 -13.25
C ASP A 83 -7.52 -9.60 -11.87
N THR A 84 -6.89 -10.72 -11.50
CA THR A 84 -7.05 -11.32 -10.16
C THR A 84 -6.60 -10.36 -9.06
N LEU A 85 -5.42 -9.75 -9.19
CA LEU A 85 -4.89 -8.83 -8.17
C LEU A 85 -5.70 -7.54 -8.08
N VAL A 86 -6.16 -7.00 -9.20
CA VAL A 86 -7.06 -5.85 -9.27
C VAL A 86 -8.37 -6.16 -8.53
N ASN A 87 -8.97 -7.32 -8.76
CA ASN A 87 -10.19 -7.73 -8.06
C ASN A 87 -9.98 -7.85 -6.55
N VAL A 88 -8.80 -8.30 -6.10
CA VAL A 88 -8.46 -8.31 -4.67
C VAL A 88 -8.42 -6.88 -4.11
N VAL A 89 -7.85 -5.91 -4.85
CA VAL A 89 -7.78 -4.51 -4.42
C VAL A 89 -9.16 -3.87 -4.29
N SER A 90 -10.08 -4.14 -5.23
CA SER A 90 -11.46 -3.64 -5.19
C SER A 90 -12.19 -4.00 -3.89
N GLY A 91 -11.86 -5.15 -3.28
CA GLY A 91 -12.43 -5.58 -2.00
C GLY A 91 -12.04 -4.72 -0.79
N TYR A 92 -11.15 -3.74 -0.96
CA TYR A 92 -10.69 -2.83 0.10
C TYR A 92 -11.20 -1.39 -0.07
N ASP A 93 -12.24 -1.19 -0.89
CA ASP A 93 -12.82 0.11 -1.27
C ASP A 93 -11.82 1.03 -1.96
N ILE A 94 -10.95 0.44 -2.78
CA ILE A 94 -9.96 1.17 -3.58
C ILE A 94 -10.38 1.05 -5.04
N ASP A 95 -10.50 2.18 -5.72
CA ASP A 95 -10.78 2.23 -7.15
C ASP A 95 -9.58 1.66 -7.94
N PRO A 96 -9.74 0.54 -8.67
CA PRO A 96 -8.66 -0.05 -9.46
C PRO A 96 -8.08 0.87 -10.53
N SER A 97 -8.85 1.86 -11.00
CA SER A 97 -8.39 2.84 -11.99
C SER A 97 -7.21 3.67 -11.48
N THR A 98 -7.01 3.71 -10.16
CA THR A 98 -5.88 4.39 -9.51
C THR A 98 -4.57 3.59 -9.57
N ILE A 99 -4.62 2.31 -9.93
CA ILE A 99 -3.43 1.47 -10.08
C ILE A 99 -2.74 1.82 -11.39
N GLN A 100 -1.58 2.47 -11.29
CA GLN A 100 -0.77 2.85 -12.44
C GLN A 100 0.32 1.83 -12.71
N LYS A 101 0.54 1.51 -13.97
CA LYS A 101 1.69 0.71 -14.40
C LYS A 101 2.94 1.58 -14.35
N ILE A 102 3.96 1.12 -13.64
CA ILE A 102 5.26 1.79 -13.61
C ILE A 102 5.99 1.51 -14.93
N ASP A 103 6.46 2.58 -15.57
CA ASP A 103 7.35 2.48 -16.72
C ASP A 103 8.79 2.26 -16.25
N HIS A 104 9.35 1.09 -16.59
CA HIS A 104 10.71 0.71 -16.23
C HIS A 104 11.75 1.09 -17.30
N THR A 105 11.34 1.73 -18.40
CA THR A 105 12.23 2.04 -19.53
C THR A 105 13.35 3.02 -19.15
N ASN A 106 13.15 3.84 -18.11
CA ASN A 106 14.09 4.87 -17.67
C ASN A 106 14.75 4.57 -16.32
N CYS A 107 14.75 3.32 -15.85
CA CYS A 107 15.51 2.93 -14.66
C CYS A 107 17.01 3.04 -14.96
N LYS A 108 17.68 4.03 -14.36
CA LYS A 108 19.14 4.23 -14.45
C LYS A 108 19.87 3.43 -13.38
#